data_AF-A0A6P7G8E7-F1
#
_entry.id   AF-A0A6P7G8E7-F1
#
_cell.length_a   1.000
_cell.length_b   1.000
_cell.length_c   1.000
_cell.angle_alpha   90.00
_cell.angle_beta   90.00
_cell.angle_gamma   90.00
#
_symmetry.space_group_name_H-M   'P 1'
#
loop_
_entity.id
_entity.type
_entity.pdbx_description
1 polymer ?
#
loop_
_entity_poly.entity_id
_entity_poly.type
_entity_poly.pdbx_seq_one_letter_code
_entity_poly.pdbx_strand_id
1 'polypeptide(L)'
;MVILLTRTQDTTTGLFTSLSASYLQLSFVVVRVLVEMFAKIMMVNYLTLVVVLFVVADGQLDEEFNQIIKELDDETTTVQPETTTTPLSLDPYQNNKDPYAVPGNVSVSCDYQCVPFYQCNNGTLVTNGENIIDIRSKESCGNALLSCCKDEHVTHDRFTPTPPEVPVPQGCGYRRTKGVGFEITGTKDNEAQYAEFPWMVSIYRLPKDANSRPVCGGALIHPQAVITAAHCVQDKRQRFEIGAGEWDISGKIKPFPVQLSEVESVTIHPEFYAGALFNDIALLKLTTPINLSENIDTICLPSQNLVHKPKKRCYSTGWGKDKFGRQGVYKTILKKIDLPVVPKNRCQDYLRKTRLGEFFQLHYSFMCAGGEKGKDSCNGDGGSPLVCAFDDDKDRYYHAGIVAWGIGCGEKKIPGVYTDLAVFRNWIDGEMSKKRLPTTFYDRSDPFIPRIKNGQKL
;
A
#
# COMPACT_ATOMS: atom_id res chain seq x y z
N MET A 1 -66.91 64.26 -57.42
CA MET A 1 -65.76 65.06 -57.86
C MET A 1 -64.47 64.31 -57.49
N VAL A 2 -63.93 63.58 -58.46
CA VAL A 2 -62.51 63.27 -58.78
C VAL A 2 -61.43 63.27 -57.67
N ILE A 3 -60.85 62.07 -57.44
CA ILE A 3 -59.43 61.63 -57.37
C ILE A 3 -58.43 62.35 -56.43
N LEU A 4 -57.76 61.56 -55.56
CA LEU A 4 -56.28 61.44 -55.51
C LEU A 4 -55.79 60.25 -54.65
N LEU A 5 -55.28 59.23 -55.36
CA LEU A 5 -54.37 58.19 -54.88
C LEU A 5 -52.95 58.75 -54.85
N THR A 6 -52.14 58.47 -53.81
CA THR A 6 -50.71 58.07 -53.96
C THR A 6 -50.08 57.62 -52.62
N ARG A 7 -49.59 56.37 -52.63
CA ARG A 7 -48.22 55.93 -52.26
C ARG A 7 -47.77 56.01 -50.78
N THR A 8 -47.73 54.86 -50.11
CA THR A 8 -46.56 54.36 -49.34
C THR A 8 -46.59 52.83 -49.25
N GLN A 9 -45.67 52.18 -49.96
CA GLN A 9 -45.42 50.73 -49.93
C GLN A 9 -44.03 50.51 -49.30
N ASP A 10 -43.93 49.44 -48.52
CA ASP A 10 -42.74 48.59 -48.28
C ASP A 10 -41.50 49.17 -47.58
N THR A 11 -41.38 48.87 -46.28
CA THR A 11 -40.07 48.75 -45.59
C THR A 11 -39.99 47.64 -44.52
N THR A 12 -41.03 46.85 -44.26
CA THR A 12 -41.01 45.83 -43.19
C THR A 12 -40.94 44.37 -43.65
N THR A 13 -41.07 44.09 -44.95
CA THR A 13 -41.00 42.73 -45.54
C THR A 13 -39.59 42.32 -46.00
N GLY A 14 -38.62 43.25 -46.06
CA GLY A 14 -37.24 42.97 -46.48
C GLY A 14 -36.31 42.44 -45.39
N LEU A 15 -36.61 42.68 -44.10
CA LEU A 15 -35.73 42.26 -42.99
C LEU A 15 -35.97 40.81 -42.54
N PHE A 16 -37.20 40.30 -42.68
CA PHE A 16 -37.55 38.92 -42.32
C PHE A 16 -37.13 37.89 -43.37
N THR A 17 -37.03 38.30 -44.64
CA THR A 17 -36.56 37.44 -45.73
C THR A 17 -35.03 37.34 -45.79
N SER A 18 -34.29 38.36 -45.31
CA SER A 18 -32.83 38.29 -45.24
C SER A 18 -32.32 37.42 -44.08
N LEU A 19 -32.97 37.47 -42.91
CA LEU A 19 -32.58 36.64 -41.76
C LEU A 19 -32.83 35.14 -41.99
N SER A 20 -33.91 34.76 -42.69
CA SER A 20 -34.19 33.35 -42.99
C SER A 20 -33.21 32.76 -44.02
N ALA A 21 -32.83 33.54 -45.04
CA ALA A 21 -31.83 33.13 -46.02
C ALA A 21 -30.44 32.95 -45.40
N SER A 22 -30.03 33.83 -44.47
CA SER A 22 -28.76 33.70 -43.73
C SER A 22 -28.75 32.49 -42.80
N TYR A 23 -29.88 32.17 -42.16
CA TYR A 23 -29.99 30.99 -41.26
C TYR A 23 -30.01 29.66 -42.04
N LEU A 24 -30.62 29.65 -43.23
CA LEU A 24 -30.55 28.53 -44.17
C LEU A 24 -29.13 28.34 -44.71
N GLN A 25 -28.42 29.40 -45.09
CA GLN A 25 -27.02 29.29 -45.51
C GLN A 25 -26.10 28.78 -44.38
N LEU A 26 -26.29 29.25 -43.14
CA LEU A 26 -25.49 28.79 -42.01
C LEU A 26 -25.74 27.30 -41.70
N SER A 27 -26.99 26.85 -41.77
CA SER A 27 -27.33 25.44 -41.53
C SER A 27 -26.82 24.51 -42.63
N PHE A 28 -26.84 24.93 -43.90
CA PHE A 28 -26.20 24.17 -44.99
C PHE A 28 -24.67 24.07 -44.83
N VAL A 29 -24.00 25.13 -44.37
CA VAL A 29 -22.54 25.09 -44.11
C VAL A 29 -22.22 24.14 -42.95
N VAL A 30 -23.00 24.17 -41.86
CA VAL A 30 -22.79 23.26 -40.71
C VAL A 30 -23.04 21.80 -41.11
N VAL A 31 -24.11 21.52 -41.85
CA VAL A 31 -24.38 20.15 -42.35
C VAL A 31 -23.26 19.69 -43.28
N ARG A 32 -22.76 20.54 -44.17
CA ARG A 32 -21.65 20.20 -45.07
C ARG A 32 -20.36 19.90 -44.31
N VAL A 33 -20.02 20.70 -43.29
CA VAL A 33 -18.84 20.47 -42.43
C VAL A 33 -19.00 19.16 -41.64
N LEU A 34 -20.19 18.88 -41.10
CA LEU A 34 -20.45 17.63 -40.39
C LEU A 34 -20.33 16.42 -41.34
N VAL A 35 -20.90 16.49 -42.55
CA VAL A 35 -20.79 15.41 -43.54
C VAL A 35 -19.33 15.17 -43.96
N GLU A 36 -18.55 16.23 -44.18
CA GLU A 36 -17.11 16.11 -44.47
C GLU A 36 -16.31 15.54 -43.29
N MET A 37 -16.69 15.88 -42.05
CA MET A 37 -16.06 15.37 -40.84
C MET A 37 -16.38 13.87 -40.63
N PHE A 38 -17.65 13.47 -40.84
CA PHE A 38 -18.05 12.06 -40.83
C PHE A 38 -17.39 11.26 -41.94
N ALA A 39 -17.28 11.80 -43.16
CA ALA A 39 -16.57 11.16 -44.26
C ALA A 39 -15.08 10.95 -43.92
N LYS A 40 -14.42 11.93 -43.30
CA LYS A 40 -13.03 11.80 -42.82
C LYS A 40 -12.88 10.75 -41.72
N ILE A 41 -13.80 10.70 -40.74
CA ILE A 41 -13.79 9.69 -39.67
C ILE A 41 -13.99 8.28 -40.25
N MET A 42 -14.93 8.12 -41.18
CA MET A 42 -15.18 6.84 -41.86
C MET A 42 -13.97 6.41 -42.69
N MET A 43 -13.28 7.35 -43.36
CA MET A 43 -12.08 7.07 -44.13
C MET A 43 -10.89 6.68 -43.24
N VAL A 44 -10.72 7.33 -42.08
CA VAL A 44 -9.70 6.95 -41.08
C VAL A 44 -9.98 5.57 -40.50
N ASN A 45 -11.23 5.27 -40.14
CA ASN A 45 -11.62 3.96 -39.62
C ASN A 45 -11.43 2.85 -40.68
N TYR A 46 -11.77 3.12 -41.94
CA TYR A 46 -11.52 2.19 -43.05
C TYR A 46 -10.02 1.98 -43.27
N LEU A 47 -9.21 3.04 -43.22
CA LEU A 47 -7.76 2.95 -43.37
C LEU A 47 -7.13 2.15 -42.22
N THR A 48 -7.58 2.35 -40.98
CA THR A 48 -7.12 1.53 -39.83
C THR A 48 -7.53 0.07 -39.98
N LEU A 49 -8.73 -0.21 -40.49
CA LEU A 49 -9.18 -1.59 -40.72
C LEU A 49 -8.37 -2.26 -41.83
N VAL A 50 -8.05 -1.53 -42.89
CA VAL A 50 -7.19 -2.00 -43.99
C VAL A 50 -5.76 -2.23 -43.49
N VAL A 51 -5.20 -1.35 -42.66
CA VAL A 51 -3.87 -1.55 -42.04
C VAL A 51 -3.87 -2.78 -41.13
N VAL A 52 -4.90 -2.99 -40.31
CA VAL A 52 -5.02 -4.20 -39.48
C VAL A 52 -5.15 -5.46 -40.35
N LEU A 53 -5.93 -5.41 -41.43
CA LEU A 53 -6.05 -6.53 -42.37
C LEU A 53 -4.75 -6.80 -43.13
N PHE A 54 -3.98 -5.78 -43.50
CA PHE A 54 -2.65 -5.94 -44.10
C PHE A 54 -1.65 -6.52 -43.10
N VAL A 55 -1.66 -6.07 -41.84
CA VAL A 55 -0.80 -6.61 -40.77
C VAL A 55 -1.15 -8.08 -40.45
N VAL A 56 -2.43 -8.46 -40.56
CA VAL A 56 -2.89 -9.85 -40.40
C VAL A 56 -2.59 -10.68 -41.67
N ALA A 57 -2.62 -10.10 -42.86
CA ALA A 57 -2.34 -10.80 -44.12
C ALA A 57 -0.84 -11.03 -44.37
N ASP A 58 0.05 -10.17 -43.85
CA ASP A 58 1.52 -10.33 -43.96
C ASP A 58 2.15 -11.27 -42.91
N GLY A 59 1.34 -11.95 -42.08
CA GLY A 59 1.79 -13.05 -41.22
C GLY A 59 2.85 -12.69 -40.15
N GLN A 60 3.11 -11.40 -39.93
CA GLN A 60 4.26 -10.95 -39.13
C GLN A 60 4.04 -10.98 -37.60
N LEU A 61 2.88 -11.46 -37.13
CA LEU A 61 2.56 -11.60 -35.70
C LEU A 61 2.63 -13.05 -35.19
N ASP A 62 2.81 -14.06 -36.06
CA ASP A 62 2.77 -15.48 -35.66
C ASP A 62 4.16 -16.12 -35.40
N GLU A 63 5.27 -15.52 -35.87
CA GLU A 63 6.61 -16.08 -35.63
C GLU A 63 7.20 -15.71 -34.25
N GLU A 64 6.97 -14.49 -33.74
CA GLU A 64 7.49 -14.11 -32.40
C GLU A 64 6.70 -14.74 -31.25
N PHE A 65 5.41 -15.07 -31.45
CA PHE A 65 4.56 -15.65 -30.40
C PHE A 65 4.76 -17.17 -30.25
N ASN A 66 4.98 -17.89 -31.36
CA ASN A 66 5.21 -19.34 -31.33
C ASN A 66 6.60 -19.74 -30.82
N GLN A 67 7.56 -18.81 -30.82
CA GLN A 67 8.89 -19.04 -30.25
C GLN A 67 8.89 -18.93 -28.71
N ILE A 68 7.98 -18.14 -28.14
CA ILE A 68 7.80 -18.01 -26.68
C ILE A 68 7.08 -19.23 -26.08
N ILE A 69 6.17 -19.87 -26.81
CA ILE A 69 5.45 -21.07 -26.32
C ILE A 69 6.33 -22.32 -26.37
N LYS A 70 7.24 -22.44 -27.35
CA LYS A 70 8.15 -23.59 -27.44
C LYS A 70 9.23 -23.65 -26.35
N GLU A 71 9.58 -22.53 -25.72
CA GLU A 71 10.53 -22.51 -24.60
C GLU A 71 9.86 -22.77 -23.23
N LEU A 72 8.53 -22.86 -23.17
CA LEU A 72 7.77 -23.14 -21.94
C LEU A 72 7.41 -24.62 -21.72
N ASP A 73 7.61 -25.49 -22.72
CA ASP A 73 7.16 -26.90 -22.70
C ASP A 73 8.26 -27.94 -22.40
N ASP A 74 9.53 -27.54 -22.22
CA ASP A 74 10.66 -28.49 -22.14
C ASP A 74 11.17 -28.80 -20.70
N GLU A 75 10.40 -28.52 -19.65
CA GLU A 75 10.72 -28.95 -18.27
C GLU A 75 9.55 -29.63 -17.54
N THR A 76 8.86 -30.55 -18.21
CA THR A 76 8.00 -31.53 -17.53
C THR A 76 8.36 -32.96 -17.90
N THR A 77 9.30 -33.56 -17.16
CA THR A 77 9.51 -35.01 -17.12
C THR A 77 8.84 -35.63 -15.90
N THR A 78 7.67 -36.24 -16.16
CA THR A 78 7.19 -37.54 -15.65
C THR A 78 7.56 -38.00 -14.24
N VAL A 79 6.56 -38.04 -13.33
CA VAL A 79 6.39 -39.11 -12.32
C VAL A 79 4.90 -39.44 -12.17
N GLN A 80 4.56 -40.73 -12.26
CA GLN A 80 3.21 -41.30 -12.18
C GLN A 80 2.66 -41.40 -10.74
N PRO A 81 1.33 -41.61 -10.55
CA PRO A 81 0.66 -41.46 -9.28
C PRO A 81 0.48 -42.80 -8.55
N GLU A 82 0.65 -42.81 -7.22
CA GLU A 82 0.04 -43.83 -6.36
C GLU A 82 -0.98 -43.19 -5.40
N THR A 83 -2.20 -43.66 -5.55
CA THR A 83 -3.37 -43.44 -4.71
C THR A 83 -3.24 -44.20 -3.39
N THR A 84 -3.51 -43.55 -2.26
CA THR A 84 -4.17 -44.21 -1.12
C THR A 84 -5.03 -43.19 -0.37
N THR A 85 -6.33 -43.46 -0.39
CA THR A 85 -7.41 -42.75 0.30
C THR A 85 -7.52 -43.16 1.76
N THR A 86 -7.62 -42.22 2.69
CA THR A 86 -8.68 -42.20 3.75
C THR A 86 -8.70 -40.84 4.48
N PRO A 87 -9.87 -40.38 4.98
CA PRO A 87 -10.12 -38.99 5.32
C PRO A 87 -9.96 -38.71 6.82
N LEU A 88 -9.42 -37.54 7.17
CA LEU A 88 -9.46 -37.03 8.54
C LEU A 88 -10.02 -35.61 8.56
N SER A 89 -11.15 -35.50 9.25
CA SER A 89 -11.91 -34.33 9.66
C SER A 89 -11.00 -33.20 10.18
N LEU A 90 -11.18 -31.98 9.65
CA LEU A 90 -10.56 -30.76 10.16
C LEU A 90 -11.52 -30.05 11.12
N ASP A 91 -11.25 -30.15 12.42
CA ASP A 91 -11.77 -29.23 13.42
C ASP A 91 -10.96 -27.91 13.38
N PRO A 92 -11.59 -26.72 13.40
CA PRO A 92 -10.92 -25.45 13.09
C PRO A 92 -10.23 -24.75 14.28
N TYR A 93 -9.75 -25.49 15.30
CA TYR A 93 -9.18 -24.88 16.53
C TYR A 93 -7.70 -25.18 16.84
N GLN A 94 -6.94 -25.76 15.91
CA GLN A 94 -5.48 -25.92 16.10
C GLN A 94 -4.69 -25.46 14.88
N ASN A 95 -4.33 -24.18 14.86
CA ASN A 95 -3.16 -23.70 14.12
C ASN A 95 -2.41 -22.67 14.99
N ASN A 96 -1.98 -23.14 16.16
CA ASN A 96 -0.98 -22.46 16.97
C ASN A 96 0.36 -23.17 16.71
N LYS A 97 1.00 -22.90 15.57
CA LYS A 97 2.37 -23.38 15.34
C LYS A 97 3.30 -22.52 16.18
N ASP A 98 4.05 -23.16 17.08
CA ASP A 98 5.06 -22.52 17.91
C ASP A 98 6.10 -21.81 17.03
N PRO A 99 6.29 -20.48 17.17
CA PRO A 99 7.26 -19.73 16.37
C PRO A 99 8.73 -20.13 16.63
N TYR A 100 8.98 -20.95 17.66
CA TYR A 100 10.29 -21.50 18.02
C TYR A 100 10.49 -22.95 17.55
N ALA A 101 9.57 -23.51 16.77
CA ALA A 101 9.72 -24.88 16.26
C ALA A 101 10.89 -24.98 15.26
N VAL A 102 11.87 -25.85 15.57
CA VAL A 102 12.96 -26.20 14.65
C VAL A 102 12.41 -27.15 13.58
N PRO A 103 12.53 -26.86 12.27
CA PRO A 103 12.12 -27.80 11.23
C PRO A 103 12.98 -29.06 11.29
N GLY A 104 12.35 -30.24 11.30
CA GLY A 104 13.00 -31.55 11.51
C GLY A 104 13.99 -32.02 10.44
N ASN A 105 14.44 -31.14 9.53
CA ASN A 105 15.34 -31.47 8.43
C ASN A 105 16.48 -30.44 8.23
N VAL A 106 16.73 -29.53 9.18
CA VAL A 106 17.87 -28.60 9.11
C VAL A 106 19.07 -29.23 9.83
N SER A 107 20.24 -29.27 9.17
CA SER A 107 21.50 -29.66 9.82
C SER A 107 21.90 -28.55 10.81
N VAL A 108 21.45 -28.69 12.04
CA VAL A 108 21.73 -27.74 13.14
C VAL A 108 23.21 -27.92 13.53
N SER A 109 24.02 -26.88 13.32
CA SER A 109 25.43 -26.82 13.76
C SER A 109 25.49 -26.25 15.18
N CYS A 110 24.77 -26.86 16.11
CA CYS A 110 24.72 -26.45 17.51
C CYS A 110 25.05 -27.66 18.39
N ASP A 111 26.18 -27.57 19.10
CA ASP A 111 26.58 -28.57 20.10
C ASP A 111 25.80 -28.42 21.42
N TYR A 112 24.88 -27.45 21.50
CA TYR A 112 24.10 -27.09 22.68
C TYR A 112 22.58 -27.02 22.39
N GLN A 113 21.79 -26.41 23.28
CA GLN A 113 20.35 -26.29 23.08
C GLN A 113 20.01 -25.02 22.29
N CYS A 114 19.17 -25.16 21.26
CA CYS A 114 18.54 -24.02 20.61
C CYS A 114 17.39 -23.51 21.49
N VAL A 115 17.50 -22.28 21.96
CA VAL A 115 16.49 -21.60 22.77
C VAL A 115 16.08 -20.29 22.09
N PRO A 116 14.88 -19.75 22.36
CA PRO A 116 14.54 -18.38 21.96
C PRO A 116 15.67 -17.41 22.29
N PHE A 117 16.01 -16.52 21.36
CA PHE A 117 17.16 -15.62 21.50
C PHE A 117 17.11 -14.82 22.81
N TYR A 118 15.91 -14.51 23.34
CA TYR A 118 15.77 -13.77 24.60
C TYR A 118 16.13 -14.56 25.85
N GLN A 119 16.36 -15.86 25.69
CA GLN A 119 16.83 -16.74 26.75
C GLN A 119 18.34 -16.92 26.66
N CYS A 120 19.06 -16.17 25.81
CA CYS A 120 20.47 -16.42 25.56
C CYS A 120 21.31 -15.18 25.19
N ASN A 121 22.42 -15.01 25.90
CA ASN A 121 23.38 -13.93 25.72
C ASN A 121 24.79 -14.54 25.73
N ASN A 122 25.60 -14.19 24.73
CA ASN A 122 26.96 -14.71 24.53
C ASN A 122 27.09 -16.26 24.62
N GLY A 123 26.07 -16.99 24.17
CA GLY A 123 26.07 -18.47 24.18
C GLY A 123 25.74 -19.11 25.53
N THR A 124 25.29 -18.32 26.52
CA THR A 124 24.84 -18.77 27.83
C THR A 124 23.40 -18.33 28.11
N LEU A 125 22.64 -19.12 28.88
CA LEU A 125 21.25 -18.82 29.20
C LEU A 125 21.11 -17.54 30.05
N VAL A 126 20.20 -16.66 29.65
CA VAL A 126 19.92 -15.37 30.31
C VAL A 126 18.78 -15.51 31.28
N THR A 127 19.01 -15.14 32.53
CA THR A 127 17.99 -15.16 33.60
C THR A 127 17.50 -13.77 33.99
N ASN A 128 18.08 -12.68 33.44
CA ASN A 128 17.82 -11.30 33.86
C ASN A 128 17.15 -10.39 32.79
N GLY A 129 16.86 -10.90 31.59
CA GLY A 129 16.04 -10.22 30.58
C GLY A 129 16.73 -9.25 29.61
N GLU A 130 18.07 -9.24 29.50
CA GLU A 130 18.79 -8.41 28.52
C GLU A 130 19.06 -9.15 27.20
N ASN A 131 18.55 -8.66 26.05
CA ASN A 131 18.78 -9.33 24.74
C ASN A 131 18.80 -8.40 23.51
N ILE A 132 19.73 -8.66 22.58
CA ILE A 132 19.92 -7.97 21.30
C ILE A 132 20.06 -9.02 20.19
N ILE A 133 19.45 -8.81 19.01
CA ILE A 133 19.58 -9.72 17.85
C ILE A 133 20.46 -9.09 16.76
N ASP A 134 21.47 -9.80 16.26
CA ASP A 134 22.11 -9.48 14.96
C ASP A 134 21.48 -10.34 13.86
N ILE A 135 20.70 -9.71 12.99
CA ILE A 135 20.00 -10.35 11.86
C ILE A 135 20.96 -10.87 10.77
N ARG A 136 22.28 -10.64 10.88
CA ARG A 136 23.29 -11.06 9.89
C ARG A 136 24.14 -12.25 10.35
N SER A 137 23.94 -12.73 11.58
CA SER A 137 24.68 -13.89 12.11
C SER A 137 24.27 -15.16 11.35
N LYS A 138 25.24 -16.03 11.04
CA LYS A 138 24.98 -17.31 10.37
C LYS A 138 24.18 -18.22 11.31
N GLU A 139 23.02 -18.66 10.83
CA GLU A 139 21.99 -19.39 11.56
C GLU A 139 22.46 -20.79 12.05
N SER A 140 23.12 -20.88 13.20
CA SER A 140 23.51 -22.20 13.78
C SER A 140 22.31 -23.07 14.13
N CYS A 141 21.16 -22.46 14.45
CA CYS A 141 19.91 -23.14 14.84
C CYS A 141 18.85 -23.18 13.72
N GLY A 142 19.18 -22.77 12.48
CA GLY A 142 18.24 -22.77 11.35
C GLY A 142 17.04 -21.80 11.47
N ASN A 143 17.00 -20.98 12.53
CA ASN A 143 16.00 -19.96 12.79
C ASN A 143 16.68 -18.77 13.49
N ALA A 144 16.56 -17.56 12.94
CA ALA A 144 17.17 -16.35 13.46
C ALA A 144 16.59 -15.88 14.81
N LEU A 145 15.43 -16.41 15.23
CA LEU A 145 14.87 -16.21 16.57
C LEU A 145 15.43 -17.20 17.61
N LEU A 146 16.28 -18.14 17.21
CA LEU A 146 16.89 -19.11 18.11
C LEU A 146 18.38 -18.86 18.23
N SER A 147 18.89 -18.99 19.44
CA SER A 147 20.33 -18.96 19.74
C SER A 147 20.77 -20.31 20.26
N CYS A 148 21.97 -20.74 19.86
CA CYS A 148 22.63 -21.96 20.32
C CYS A 148 23.31 -21.69 21.66
N CYS A 149 22.84 -22.28 22.76
CA CYS A 149 23.17 -21.83 24.10
C CYS A 149 23.48 -22.99 25.04
N LYS A 150 24.61 -22.86 25.74
CA LYS A 150 25.07 -23.81 26.74
C LYS A 150 24.31 -23.59 28.04
N ASP A 151 23.74 -24.66 28.57
CA ASP A 151 23.13 -24.67 29.90
C ASP A 151 24.24 -24.87 30.94
N GLU A 152 24.59 -23.82 31.68
CA GLU A 152 25.55 -23.90 32.79
C GLU A 152 24.87 -24.14 34.15
N HIS A 153 23.52 -24.22 34.19
CA HIS A 153 22.76 -24.37 35.43
C HIS A 153 21.68 -25.45 35.29
N VAL A 154 22.08 -26.71 35.46
CA VAL A 154 21.15 -27.82 35.76
C VAL A 154 20.63 -27.65 37.19
N THR A 155 19.72 -26.71 37.38
CA THR A 155 18.80 -26.72 38.52
C THR A 155 17.39 -26.72 37.96
N HIS A 156 16.66 -27.79 38.23
CA HIS A 156 15.27 -27.99 37.85
C HIS A 156 14.38 -26.94 38.52
N ASP A 157 14.31 -25.75 37.93
CA ASP A 157 13.16 -24.87 37.98
C ASP A 157 13.28 -23.95 36.77
N ARG A 158 12.61 -24.35 35.67
CA ARG A 158 12.46 -23.50 34.48
C ARG A 158 11.57 -22.33 34.87
N PHE A 159 12.18 -21.29 35.41
CA PHE A 159 11.55 -19.98 35.48
C PHE A 159 11.41 -19.49 34.04
N THR A 160 10.20 -19.45 33.49
CA THR A 160 9.93 -18.73 32.24
C THR A 160 9.84 -17.26 32.61
N PRO A 161 10.86 -16.41 32.34
CA PRO A 161 10.74 -14.99 32.63
C PRO A 161 9.54 -14.47 31.84
N THR A 162 8.54 -13.95 32.54
CA THR A 162 7.46 -13.22 31.90
C THR A 162 8.09 -11.91 31.39
N PRO A 163 7.91 -11.55 30.11
CA PRO A 163 8.41 -10.28 29.59
C PRO A 163 8.00 -9.14 30.53
N PRO A 164 8.88 -8.18 30.84
CA PRO A 164 8.52 -7.03 31.65
C PRO A 164 7.25 -6.40 31.08
N GLU A 165 6.25 -6.14 31.92
CA GLU A 165 5.01 -5.46 31.52
C GLU A 165 5.38 -4.03 31.11
N VAL A 166 5.73 -3.82 29.84
CA VAL A 166 6.00 -2.48 29.31
C VAL A 166 4.66 -1.77 29.27
N PRO A 167 4.49 -0.61 29.93
CA PRO A 167 3.25 0.13 29.88
C PRO A 167 2.90 0.42 28.42
N VAL A 168 1.87 -0.24 27.91
CA VAL A 168 1.53 -0.09 26.49
C VAL A 168 0.82 1.25 26.33
N PRO A 169 1.37 2.21 25.56
CA PRO A 169 0.82 3.55 25.47
C PRO A 169 -0.66 3.52 25.04
N GLN A 170 -1.51 4.30 25.70
CA GLN A 170 -2.93 4.37 25.35
C GLN A 170 -3.15 5.47 24.30
N GLY A 171 -3.97 5.16 23.29
CA GLY A 171 -4.21 6.04 22.14
C GLY A 171 -3.46 5.61 20.89
N CYS A 172 -3.77 6.27 19.77
CA CYS A 172 -3.20 5.96 18.46
C CYS A 172 -1.76 6.45 18.30
N GLY A 173 -1.04 5.88 17.34
CA GLY A 173 0.13 6.47 16.70
C GLY A 173 1.45 6.31 17.44
N TYR A 174 1.55 5.46 18.45
CA TYR A 174 2.83 5.25 19.16
C TYR A 174 3.80 4.36 18.39
N ARG A 175 4.98 4.91 18.09
CA ARG A 175 6.10 4.19 17.46
C ARG A 175 6.92 3.46 18.53
N ARG A 176 7.37 2.24 18.22
CA ARG A 176 8.19 1.41 19.11
C ARG A 176 9.64 1.39 18.65
N THR A 177 10.38 2.45 18.96
CA THR A 177 11.73 2.70 18.42
C THR A 177 12.78 1.64 18.77
N LYS A 178 12.58 0.89 19.86
CA LYS A 178 13.45 -0.22 20.30
C LYS A 178 12.90 -1.61 19.93
N GLY A 179 11.80 -1.65 19.17
CA GLY A 179 11.06 -2.86 18.89
C GLY A 179 10.33 -3.43 20.11
N VAL A 180 9.65 -4.57 19.91
CA VAL A 180 8.98 -5.33 20.97
C VAL A 180 9.71 -6.64 21.20
N GLY A 181 10.07 -6.93 22.45
CA GLY A 181 10.81 -8.13 22.83
C GLY A 181 12.31 -8.08 22.53
N PHE A 182 12.72 -7.46 21.43
CA PHE A 182 14.14 -7.30 21.07
C PHE A 182 14.43 -6.09 20.19
N GLU A 183 15.68 -5.66 20.26
CA GLU A 183 16.27 -4.69 19.36
C GLU A 183 17.16 -5.41 18.34
N ILE A 184 16.89 -5.19 17.05
CA ILE A 184 17.79 -5.61 15.98
C ILE A 184 18.97 -4.65 15.88
N THR A 185 20.16 -5.22 15.73
CA THR A 185 21.40 -4.49 15.46
C THR A 185 21.95 -4.86 14.08
N GLY A 186 22.84 -4.03 13.56
CA GLY A 186 23.51 -4.31 12.29
C GLY A 186 22.73 -3.94 11.03
N THR A 187 21.63 -3.19 11.16
CA THR A 187 20.81 -2.68 10.05
C THR A 187 21.68 -1.88 9.06
N LYS A 188 21.77 -2.34 7.81
CA LYS A 188 22.49 -1.64 6.74
C LYS A 188 21.56 -1.05 5.70
N ASP A 189 20.34 -1.57 5.57
CA ASP A 189 19.43 -1.20 4.49
C ASP A 189 18.09 -0.64 4.99
N ASN A 190 18.13 0.11 6.09
CA ASN A 190 17.00 0.76 6.75
C ASN A 190 15.86 -0.19 7.17
N GLU A 191 16.21 -1.37 7.67
CA GLU A 191 15.25 -2.26 8.33
C GLU A 191 14.57 -1.55 9.51
N ALA A 192 13.26 -1.77 9.64
CA ALA A 192 12.51 -1.36 10.82
C ALA A 192 12.72 -2.37 11.95
N GLN A 193 12.72 -1.89 13.19
CA GLN A 193 12.66 -2.75 14.37
C GLN A 193 11.37 -3.58 14.35
N TYR A 194 11.38 -4.73 15.01
CA TYR A 194 10.17 -5.55 15.10
C TYR A 194 9.05 -4.76 15.80
N ALA A 195 7.87 -4.68 15.17
CA ALA A 195 6.75 -3.89 15.66
C ALA A 195 7.03 -2.37 15.84
N GLU A 196 8.02 -1.80 15.14
CA GLU A 196 8.31 -0.36 15.23
C GLU A 196 7.13 0.50 14.79
N PHE A 197 6.41 0.06 13.75
CA PHE A 197 5.26 0.73 13.16
C PHE A 197 4.03 -0.21 13.23
N PRO A 198 3.39 -0.32 14.40
CA PRO A 198 2.39 -1.37 14.67
C PRO A 198 1.08 -1.23 13.89
N TRP A 199 0.88 -0.08 13.22
CA TRP A 199 -0.25 0.16 12.31
C TRP A 199 -0.03 -0.35 10.89
N MET A 200 1.17 -0.84 10.56
CA MET A 200 1.47 -1.33 9.22
C MET A 200 0.62 -2.56 8.88
N VAL A 201 0.01 -2.51 7.70
CA VAL A 201 -0.81 -3.59 7.17
C VAL A 201 -0.31 -3.97 5.78
N SER A 202 -0.24 -5.28 5.54
CA SER A 202 0.02 -5.87 4.23
C SER A 202 -1.31 -6.24 3.57
N ILE A 203 -1.47 -6.00 2.26
CA ILE A 203 -2.71 -6.28 1.52
C ILE A 203 -2.44 -7.30 0.42
N TYR A 204 -3.15 -8.42 0.43
CA TYR A 204 -3.03 -9.52 -0.52
C TYR A 204 -4.27 -9.61 -1.42
N ARG A 205 -4.08 -10.04 -2.66
CA ARG A 205 -5.17 -10.49 -3.53
C ARG A 205 -5.53 -11.94 -3.24
N LEU A 206 -6.80 -12.27 -3.32
CA LEU A 206 -7.30 -13.64 -3.21
C LEU A 206 -7.74 -14.19 -4.58
N PRO A 207 -7.58 -15.50 -4.85
CA PRO A 207 -6.91 -16.48 -3.99
C PRO A 207 -5.41 -16.22 -3.89
N LYS A 208 -4.82 -16.59 -2.74
CA LYS A 208 -3.37 -16.51 -2.50
C LYS A 208 -2.79 -17.91 -2.35
N ASP A 209 -1.55 -18.08 -2.78
CA ASP A 209 -0.72 -19.26 -2.58
C ASP A 209 0.46 -18.96 -1.64
N ALA A 210 1.35 -19.95 -1.44
CA ALA A 210 2.51 -19.80 -0.57
C ALA A 210 3.54 -18.76 -1.06
N ASN A 211 3.49 -18.38 -2.34
CA ASN A 211 4.41 -17.43 -2.96
C ASN A 211 3.79 -16.04 -3.14
N SER A 212 2.52 -15.88 -2.77
CA SER A 212 1.76 -14.66 -2.95
C SER A 212 2.33 -13.55 -2.07
N ARG A 213 2.57 -12.42 -2.71
CA ARG A 213 3.14 -11.24 -2.07
C ARG A 213 2.07 -10.19 -1.83
N PRO A 214 2.27 -9.30 -0.85
CA PRO A 214 1.38 -8.16 -0.72
C PRO A 214 1.45 -7.32 -2.00
N VAL A 215 0.27 -6.96 -2.51
CA VAL A 215 0.15 -6.09 -3.68
C VAL A 215 0.34 -4.61 -3.31
N CYS A 216 -0.02 -4.27 -2.08
CA CYS A 216 0.08 -2.93 -1.51
C CYS A 216 0.22 -3.01 0.01
N GLY A 217 0.62 -1.89 0.61
CA GLY A 217 0.49 -1.66 2.03
C GLY A 217 -0.77 -0.87 2.39
N GLY A 218 -0.96 -0.68 3.68
CA GLY A 218 -1.99 0.18 4.24
C GLY A 218 -1.69 0.48 5.71
N ALA A 219 -2.58 1.23 6.34
CA ALA A 219 -2.50 1.53 7.76
C ALA A 219 -3.80 1.24 8.49
N LEU A 220 -3.68 0.54 9.63
CA LEU A 220 -4.79 0.29 10.53
C LEU A 220 -5.18 1.59 11.26
N ILE A 221 -6.41 2.05 11.08
CA ILE A 221 -6.96 3.22 11.78
C ILE A 221 -7.99 2.82 12.84
N HIS A 222 -8.54 1.61 12.73
CA HIS A 222 -9.52 1.02 13.64
C HIS A 222 -9.35 -0.51 13.59
N PRO A 223 -9.69 -1.28 14.65
CA PRO A 223 -9.67 -2.76 14.62
C PRO A 223 -10.33 -3.40 13.39
N GLN A 224 -11.29 -2.72 12.76
CA GLN A 224 -12.01 -3.17 11.56
C GLN A 224 -11.85 -2.26 10.34
N ALA A 225 -10.90 -1.31 10.35
CA ALA A 225 -10.72 -0.41 9.22
C ALA A 225 -9.26 -0.09 8.90
N VAL A 226 -8.95 -0.17 7.60
CA VAL A 226 -7.62 0.09 7.03
C VAL A 226 -7.75 1.17 5.95
N ILE A 227 -6.83 2.13 5.94
CA ILE A 227 -6.67 3.11 4.87
C ILE A 227 -5.56 2.64 3.93
N THR A 228 -5.80 2.75 2.62
CA THR A 228 -4.84 2.45 1.56
C THR A 228 -5.11 3.31 0.33
N ALA A 229 -4.35 3.14 -0.75
CA ALA A 229 -4.56 3.82 -2.01
C ALA A 229 -5.70 3.17 -2.82
N ALA A 230 -6.47 3.97 -3.55
CA ALA A 230 -7.55 3.48 -4.40
C ALA A 230 -7.02 2.61 -5.56
N HIS A 231 -5.88 2.97 -6.14
CA HIS A 231 -5.29 2.22 -7.25
C HIS A 231 -4.93 0.77 -6.89
N CYS A 232 -4.70 0.49 -5.60
CA CYS A 232 -4.43 -0.84 -5.08
C CYS A 232 -5.65 -1.76 -5.16
N VAL A 233 -6.84 -1.19 -5.01
CA VAL A 233 -8.11 -1.92 -4.76
C VAL A 233 -9.24 -1.52 -5.72
N GLN A 234 -8.91 -0.85 -6.83
CA GLN A 234 -9.89 -0.35 -7.80
C GLN A 234 -10.66 -1.43 -8.56
N ASP A 235 -10.12 -2.66 -8.65
CA ASP A 235 -10.82 -3.78 -9.24
C ASP A 235 -11.88 -4.33 -8.26
N LYS A 236 -13.15 -4.04 -8.55
CA LYS A 236 -14.29 -4.46 -7.73
C LYS A 236 -14.54 -5.98 -7.74
N ARG A 237 -13.98 -6.72 -8.69
CA ARG A 237 -14.11 -8.19 -8.75
C ARG A 237 -13.07 -8.89 -7.89
N GLN A 238 -11.99 -8.18 -7.57
CA GLN A 238 -10.89 -8.72 -6.80
C GLN A 238 -11.25 -8.77 -5.31
N ARG A 239 -11.09 -9.94 -4.69
CA ARG A 239 -11.15 -10.10 -3.23
C ARG A 239 -9.79 -9.81 -2.61
N PHE A 240 -9.81 -9.28 -1.39
CA PHE A 240 -8.60 -8.91 -0.67
C PHE A 240 -8.60 -9.48 0.75
N GLU A 241 -7.39 -9.73 1.25
CA GLU A 241 -7.13 -10.08 2.64
C GLU A 241 -6.02 -9.18 3.16
N ILE A 242 -6.14 -8.74 4.40
CA ILE A 242 -5.09 -7.97 5.07
C ILE A 242 -4.32 -8.83 6.07
N GLY A 243 -3.05 -8.51 6.28
CA GLY A 243 -2.23 -9.05 7.37
C GLY A 243 -1.70 -7.93 8.27
N ALA A 244 -2.10 -7.95 9.54
CA ALA A 244 -1.68 -7.01 10.57
C ALA A 244 -0.62 -7.63 11.50
N GLY A 245 0.35 -6.81 11.94
CA GLY A 245 1.45 -7.26 12.80
C GLY A 245 2.53 -8.04 12.06
N GLU A 246 2.53 -7.98 10.73
CA GLU A 246 3.56 -8.57 9.87
C GLU A 246 4.85 -7.75 9.95
N TRP A 247 5.98 -8.44 9.91
CA TRP A 247 7.31 -7.81 9.91
C TRP A 247 8.23 -8.45 8.88
N ASP A 248 8.28 -9.78 8.86
CA ASP A 248 9.03 -10.57 7.89
C ASP A 248 8.06 -11.38 7.00
N ILE A 249 7.79 -10.87 5.79
CA ILE A 249 6.86 -11.51 4.84
C ILE A 249 7.39 -12.84 4.28
N SER A 250 8.66 -13.22 4.52
CA SER A 250 9.13 -14.59 4.23
C SER A 250 8.56 -15.61 5.22
N GLY A 251 8.09 -15.12 6.36
CA GLY A 251 7.54 -15.91 7.45
C GLY A 251 8.55 -16.69 8.27
N LYS A 252 9.85 -16.45 8.08
CA LYS A 252 10.92 -17.08 8.87
C LYS A 252 10.96 -16.56 10.30
N ILE A 253 10.68 -15.27 10.50
CA ILE A 253 10.74 -14.62 11.80
C ILE A 253 9.35 -14.09 12.21
N LYS A 254 8.70 -14.73 13.18
CA LYS A 254 7.38 -14.32 13.71
C LYS A 254 7.29 -14.42 15.23
N PRO A 255 7.78 -13.40 15.97
CA PRO A 255 7.67 -13.38 17.43
C PRO A 255 6.23 -13.42 17.94
N PHE A 256 5.32 -12.71 17.26
CA PHE A 256 3.88 -12.80 17.46
C PHE A 256 3.18 -13.26 16.16
N PRO A 257 2.03 -13.95 16.26
CA PRO A 257 1.28 -14.35 15.08
C PRO A 257 0.74 -13.13 14.32
N VAL A 258 0.80 -13.22 13.00
CA VAL A 258 0.17 -12.25 12.08
C VAL A 258 -1.34 -12.49 12.10
N GLN A 259 -2.11 -11.42 12.30
CA GLN A 259 -3.56 -11.51 12.26
C GLN A 259 -4.06 -11.24 10.84
N LEU A 260 -4.79 -12.20 10.28
CA LEU A 260 -5.38 -12.11 8.95
C LEU A 260 -6.86 -11.77 9.04
N SER A 261 -7.33 -10.90 8.14
CA SER A 261 -8.77 -10.68 7.95
C SER A 261 -9.07 -10.41 6.48
N GLU A 262 -10.11 -11.05 5.96
CA GLU A 262 -10.66 -10.68 4.67
C GLU A 262 -11.27 -9.26 4.71
N VAL A 263 -11.32 -8.64 3.53
CA VAL A 263 -11.98 -7.35 3.33
C VAL A 263 -13.45 -7.57 3.00
N GLU A 264 -14.33 -7.09 3.88
CA GLU A 264 -15.79 -7.14 3.72
C GLU A 264 -16.25 -6.16 2.64
N SER A 265 -15.72 -4.94 2.65
CA SER A 265 -16.08 -3.92 1.66
C SER A 265 -14.93 -2.96 1.38
N VAL A 266 -14.84 -2.53 0.12
CA VAL A 266 -13.92 -1.51 -0.36
C VAL A 266 -14.72 -0.24 -0.65
N THR A 267 -14.31 0.89 -0.07
CA THR A 267 -14.90 2.19 -0.33
C THR A 267 -13.84 3.13 -0.91
N ILE A 268 -13.92 3.37 -2.22
CA ILE A 268 -13.02 4.26 -2.95
C ILE A 268 -13.59 5.68 -2.94
N HIS A 269 -12.73 6.69 -2.84
CA HIS A 269 -13.16 8.08 -2.94
C HIS A 269 -13.96 8.32 -4.24
N PRO A 270 -15.15 8.94 -4.19
CA PRO A 270 -16.02 9.08 -5.36
C PRO A 270 -15.39 9.88 -6.50
N GLU A 271 -14.45 10.78 -6.19
CA GLU A 271 -13.71 11.59 -7.16
C GLU A 271 -12.34 10.98 -7.53
N PHE A 272 -12.12 9.69 -7.25
CA PHE A 272 -10.89 9.01 -7.68
C PHE A 272 -10.80 9.00 -9.20
N TYR A 273 -9.69 9.51 -9.74
CA TYR A 273 -9.41 9.51 -11.17
C TYR A 273 -8.18 8.67 -11.48
N ALA A 274 -8.39 7.45 -11.96
CA ALA A 274 -7.32 6.48 -12.23
C ALA A 274 -6.28 6.95 -13.26
N GLY A 275 -6.65 7.81 -14.20
CA GLY A 275 -5.74 8.29 -15.25
C GLY A 275 -4.58 9.12 -14.72
N ALA A 276 -4.77 9.87 -13.63
CA ALA A 276 -3.74 10.70 -13.00
C ALA A 276 -3.61 10.45 -11.47
N LEU A 277 -4.28 9.42 -10.96
CA LEU A 277 -4.33 9.04 -9.55
C LEU A 277 -4.82 10.17 -8.62
N PHE A 278 -5.69 11.06 -9.10
CA PHE A 278 -6.27 12.08 -8.22
C PHE A 278 -7.19 11.44 -7.20
N ASN A 279 -7.19 11.96 -5.98
CA ASN A 279 -8.00 11.44 -4.86
C ASN A 279 -7.79 9.92 -4.64
N ASP A 280 -6.53 9.48 -4.72
CA ASP A 280 -6.11 8.09 -4.61
C ASP A 280 -6.12 7.60 -3.15
N ILE A 281 -7.32 7.34 -2.65
CA ILE A 281 -7.59 6.85 -1.30
C ILE A 281 -8.77 5.89 -1.30
N ALA A 282 -8.65 4.83 -0.50
CA ALA A 282 -9.71 3.88 -0.21
C ALA A 282 -9.73 3.49 1.29
N LEU A 283 -10.94 3.22 1.78
CA LEU A 283 -11.21 2.66 3.09
C LEU A 283 -11.63 1.19 2.93
N LEU A 284 -10.94 0.29 3.62
CA LEU A 284 -11.26 -1.12 3.68
C LEU A 284 -11.95 -1.42 5.00
N LYS A 285 -13.15 -2.00 4.96
CA LYS A 285 -13.81 -2.58 6.14
C LYS A 285 -13.46 -4.05 6.24
N LEU A 286 -13.02 -4.50 7.41
CA LEU A 286 -12.60 -5.88 7.64
C LEU A 286 -13.76 -6.74 8.14
N THR A 287 -13.82 -7.99 7.66
CA THR A 287 -14.82 -8.97 8.10
C THR A 287 -14.65 -9.29 9.59
N THR A 288 -13.42 -9.47 10.05
CA THR A 288 -13.10 -9.79 11.45
C THR A 288 -12.29 -8.65 12.08
N PRO A 289 -12.65 -8.17 13.28
CA PRO A 289 -11.83 -7.23 14.03
C PRO A 289 -10.44 -7.79 14.34
N ILE A 290 -9.42 -6.98 14.11
CA ILE A 290 -8.05 -7.23 14.51
C ILE A 290 -7.91 -6.92 16.01
N ASN A 291 -7.35 -7.85 16.77
CA ASN A 291 -7.04 -7.66 18.18
C ASN A 291 -5.79 -6.79 18.31
N LEU A 292 -5.94 -5.60 18.92
CA LEU A 292 -4.80 -4.74 19.21
C LEU A 292 -3.92 -5.40 20.28
N SER A 293 -2.61 -5.35 20.05
CA SER A 293 -1.59 -6.05 20.84
C SER A 293 -0.32 -5.19 20.93
N GLU A 294 0.78 -5.75 21.41
CA GLU A 294 2.06 -5.04 21.40
C GLU A 294 2.57 -4.82 19.97
N ASN A 295 2.37 -5.78 19.06
CA ASN A 295 2.79 -5.65 17.66
C ASN A 295 1.76 -5.01 16.73
N ILE A 296 0.54 -4.75 17.20
CA ILE A 296 -0.56 -4.22 16.39
C ILE A 296 -1.28 -3.08 17.12
N ASP A 297 -1.32 -1.91 16.49
CA ASP A 297 -1.96 -0.72 17.03
C ASP A 297 -2.47 0.19 15.89
N THR A 298 -3.25 1.22 16.20
CA THR A 298 -3.77 2.15 15.19
C THR A 298 -2.87 3.36 14.99
N ILE A 299 -2.90 3.97 13.80
CA ILE A 299 -2.25 5.26 13.52
C ILE A 299 -3.24 6.41 13.74
N CYS A 300 -2.76 7.55 14.24
CA CYS A 300 -3.59 8.75 14.31
C CYS A 300 -3.79 9.36 12.93
N LEU A 301 -4.91 10.05 12.74
CA LEU A 301 -5.15 10.85 11.54
C LEU A 301 -4.91 12.35 11.79
N PRO A 302 -4.42 13.10 10.79
CA PRO A 302 -4.32 14.55 10.90
C PRO A 302 -5.71 15.19 11.03
N SER A 303 -5.77 16.41 11.58
CA SER A 303 -6.95 17.25 11.46
C SER A 303 -7.18 17.65 10.01
N GLN A 304 -8.43 17.92 9.65
CA GLN A 304 -8.78 18.42 8.31
C GLN A 304 -7.99 19.69 7.99
N ASN A 305 -7.41 19.75 6.79
CA ASN A 305 -6.61 20.85 6.27
C ASN A 305 -5.36 21.20 7.10
N LEU A 306 -4.85 20.27 7.92
CA LEU A 306 -3.55 20.42 8.59
C LEU A 306 -2.45 20.74 7.56
N VAL A 307 -1.72 21.83 7.78
CA VAL A 307 -0.55 22.18 6.96
C VAL A 307 0.68 21.45 7.49
N HIS A 308 1.19 20.50 6.71
CA HIS A 308 2.43 19.82 7.03
C HIS A 308 3.63 20.79 6.97
N LYS A 309 4.34 20.94 8.09
CA LYS A 309 5.50 21.84 8.19
C LYS A 309 6.58 21.45 7.18
N PRO A 310 7.10 22.38 6.36
CA PRO A 310 8.21 22.11 5.46
C PRO A 310 9.41 21.53 6.20
N LYS A 311 10.13 20.58 5.57
CA LYS A 311 11.29 19.87 6.14
C LYS A 311 11.00 19.01 7.38
N LYS A 312 9.74 18.91 7.82
CA LYS A 312 9.35 17.97 8.87
C LYS A 312 9.72 16.56 8.44
N ARG A 313 10.42 15.83 9.31
CA ARG A 313 10.86 14.46 9.07
C ARG A 313 9.71 13.50 9.29
N CYS A 314 9.48 12.65 8.31
CA CYS A 314 8.43 11.66 8.28
C CYS A 314 9.03 10.33 7.82
N TYR A 315 8.38 9.22 8.17
CA TYR A 315 8.79 7.89 7.74
C TYR A 315 7.83 7.36 6.69
N SER A 316 8.36 6.90 5.56
CA SER A 316 7.64 5.99 4.67
C SER A 316 8.10 4.57 4.97
N THR A 317 7.17 3.63 5.03
CA THR A 317 7.44 2.25 5.46
C THR A 317 6.80 1.26 4.50
N GLY A 318 7.43 0.10 4.29
CA GLY A 318 6.87 -0.95 3.44
C GLY A 318 7.85 -2.09 3.09
N TRP A 319 7.39 -3.00 2.22
CA TRP A 319 8.09 -4.24 1.79
C TRP A 319 8.45 -4.22 0.30
N GLY A 320 8.41 -3.04 -0.32
CA GLY A 320 8.68 -2.82 -1.73
C GLY A 320 10.08 -3.23 -2.16
N LYS A 321 10.32 -3.12 -3.47
CA LYS A 321 11.62 -3.40 -4.09
C LYS A 321 12.66 -2.37 -3.64
N ASP A 322 13.91 -2.78 -3.56
CA ASP A 322 15.03 -1.83 -3.34
C ASP A 322 15.38 -0.96 -4.55
N LYS A 323 14.96 -1.35 -5.76
CA LYS A 323 15.29 -0.64 -7.00
C LYS A 323 14.10 -0.57 -7.94
N PHE A 324 14.12 0.45 -8.79
CA PHE A 324 13.17 0.60 -9.88
C PHE A 324 13.40 -0.48 -10.95
N GLY A 325 12.33 -1.00 -11.57
CA GLY A 325 12.39 -1.97 -12.67
C GLY A 325 12.46 -3.45 -12.27
N ARG A 326 12.79 -4.32 -13.25
CA ARG A 326 12.84 -5.79 -13.09
C ARG A 326 13.97 -6.28 -12.18
N GLN A 327 15.02 -5.47 -12.02
CA GLN A 327 16.21 -5.81 -11.22
C GLN A 327 16.03 -5.56 -9.71
N GLY A 328 14.93 -4.93 -9.28
CA GLY A 328 14.66 -4.69 -7.86
C GLY A 328 14.19 -5.96 -7.14
N VAL A 329 14.77 -6.20 -5.96
CA VAL A 329 14.45 -7.34 -5.10
C VAL A 329 13.54 -6.85 -3.98
N TYR A 330 12.38 -7.50 -3.83
CA TYR A 330 11.48 -7.24 -2.72
C TYR A 330 12.15 -7.57 -1.39
N LYS A 331 11.84 -6.78 -0.37
CA LYS A 331 12.42 -6.94 0.94
C LYS A 331 11.48 -7.75 1.82
N THR A 332 12.05 -8.72 2.51
CA THR A 332 11.27 -9.62 3.38
C THR A 332 10.99 -8.97 4.72
N ILE A 333 11.98 -8.29 5.29
CA ILE A 333 11.84 -7.48 6.51
C ILE A 333 11.31 -6.10 6.15
N LEU A 334 10.34 -5.61 6.93
CA LEU A 334 9.79 -4.26 6.83
C LEU A 334 10.90 -3.21 6.85
N LYS A 335 10.83 -2.25 5.92
CA LYS A 335 11.77 -1.14 5.85
C LYS A 335 11.13 0.17 6.23
N LYS A 336 11.97 1.11 6.64
CA LYS A 336 11.60 2.50 6.91
C LYS A 336 12.53 3.44 6.18
N ILE A 337 12.02 4.57 5.73
CA ILE A 337 12.84 5.62 5.17
C ILE A 337 12.43 6.97 5.71
N ASP A 338 13.41 7.69 6.24
CA ASP A 338 13.25 9.03 6.77
C ASP A 338 13.32 10.07 5.65
N LEU A 339 12.25 10.83 5.46
CA LEU A 339 12.03 11.77 4.36
C LEU A 339 11.53 13.12 4.88
N PRO A 340 12.01 14.26 4.33
CA PRO A 340 11.47 15.57 4.67
C PRO A 340 10.21 15.88 3.85
N VAL A 341 9.22 16.53 4.47
CA VAL A 341 8.09 17.12 3.74
C VAL A 341 8.58 18.22 2.79
N VAL A 342 8.12 18.15 1.54
CA VAL A 342 8.41 19.13 0.48
C VAL A 342 7.18 19.99 0.21
N PRO A 343 7.30 21.33 0.25
CA PRO A 343 6.20 22.24 -0.10
C PRO A 343 5.62 21.95 -1.50
N LYS A 344 4.29 22.02 -1.66
CA LYS A 344 3.59 21.68 -2.92
C LYS A 344 4.13 22.43 -4.13
N ASN A 345 4.41 23.74 -3.99
CA ASN A 345 4.98 24.55 -5.06
C ASN A 345 6.36 24.04 -5.51
N ARG A 346 7.27 23.76 -4.56
CA ARG A 346 8.59 23.21 -4.87
C ARG A 346 8.51 21.81 -5.45
N CYS A 347 7.59 20.99 -4.94
CA CYS A 347 7.37 19.66 -5.49
C CYS A 347 6.94 19.74 -6.96
N GLN A 348 5.99 20.60 -7.29
CA GLN A 348 5.57 20.85 -8.66
C GLN A 348 6.75 21.31 -9.53
N ASP A 349 7.59 22.23 -9.04
CA ASP A 349 8.77 22.69 -9.78
C ASP A 349 9.79 21.57 -10.04
N TYR A 350 9.98 20.65 -9.09
CA TYR A 350 10.83 19.48 -9.29
C TYR A 350 10.22 18.51 -10.31
N LEU A 351 8.92 18.25 -10.22
CA LEU A 351 8.20 17.36 -11.13
C LEU A 351 8.15 17.88 -12.56
N ARG A 352 8.02 19.20 -12.76
CA ARG A 352 8.08 19.87 -14.06
C ARG A 352 9.41 19.69 -14.79
N LYS A 353 10.49 19.45 -14.06
CA LYS A 353 11.83 19.17 -14.61
C LYS A 353 12.03 17.71 -15.02
N THR A 354 11.00 16.88 -14.88
CA THR A 354 11.01 15.47 -15.30
C THR A 354 10.29 15.30 -16.64
N ARG A 355 10.06 14.05 -17.04
CA ARG A 355 9.24 13.70 -18.21
C ARG A 355 7.78 14.21 -18.17
N LEU A 356 7.32 14.73 -17.02
CA LEU A 356 5.98 15.33 -16.90
C LEU A 356 5.86 16.70 -17.62
N GLY A 357 6.99 17.37 -17.88
CA GLY A 357 7.03 18.63 -18.62
C GLY A 357 6.64 19.87 -17.82
N GLU A 358 6.95 21.04 -18.37
CA GLU A 358 6.83 22.35 -17.68
C GLU A 358 5.38 22.75 -17.34
N PHE A 359 4.40 22.24 -18.09
CA PHE A 359 2.99 22.54 -17.89
C PHE A 359 2.31 21.68 -16.82
N PHE A 360 3.02 20.70 -16.25
CA PHE A 360 2.47 19.83 -15.20
C PHE A 360 1.94 20.65 -14.01
N GLN A 361 0.81 20.24 -13.46
CA GLN A 361 0.22 20.85 -12.26
C GLN A 361 -0.01 19.76 -11.22
N LEU A 362 0.52 19.99 -10.02
CA LEU A 362 0.34 19.06 -8.92
C LEU A 362 -1.06 19.24 -8.33
N HIS A 363 -1.88 18.21 -8.41
CA HIS A 363 -3.26 18.22 -7.93
C HIS A 363 -3.32 18.44 -6.39
N TYR A 364 -4.37 19.12 -5.91
CA TYR A 364 -4.49 19.50 -4.50
C TYR A 364 -4.53 18.30 -3.56
N SER A 365 -5.03 17.14 -4.03
CA SER A 365 -5.10 15.89 -3.28
C SER A 365 -3.74 15.30 -2.91
N PHE A 366 -2.64 15.86 -3.42
CA PHE A 366 -1.30 15.36 -3.19
C PHE A 366 -0.46 16.23 -2.26
N MET A 367 0.44 15.58 -1.54
CA MET A 367 1.60 16.14 -0.85
C MET A 367 2.87 15.45 -1.33
N CYS A 368 4.03 15.98 -0.95
CA CYS A 368 5.31 15.40 -1.34
C CYS A 368 6.26 15.27 -0.18
N ALA A 369 7.11 14.26 -0.22
CA ALA A 369 8.20 14.06 0.72
C ALA A 369 9.44 13.49 -0.01
N GLY A 370 10.63 13.72 0.52
CA GLY A 370 11.87 13.22 -0.08
C GLY A 370 12.62 14.27 -0.89
N GLY A 371 13.21 13.85 -2.01
CA GLY A 371 14.10 14.69 -2.82
C GLY A 371 15.53 14.79 -2.26
N GLU A 372 15.91 13.87 -1.38
CA GLU A 372 17.27 13.72 -0.87
C GLU A 372 17.99 12.61 -1.65
N LYS A 373 19.25 12.85 -2.05
CA LYS A 373 20.02 11.89 -2.85
C LYS A 373 20.17 10.58 -2.06
N GLY A 374 19.83 9.45 -2.68
CA GLY A 374 19.96 8.12 -2.07
C GLY A 374 18.94 7.84 -0.96
N LYS A 375 17.88 8.66 -0.83
CA LYS A 375 16.77 8.43 0.10
C LYS A 375 15.42 8.61 -0.61
N ASP A 376 14.82 7.52 -1.08
CA ASP A 376 13.47 7.53 -1.65
C ASP A 376 12.73 6.21 -1.48
N SER A 377 11.39 6.25 -1.51
CA SER A 377 10.52 5.08 -1.50
C SER A 377 10.44 4.50 -2.92
N CYS A 378 10.47 3.18 -3.05
CA CYS A 378 10.53 2.50 -4.34
C CYS A 378 9.22 1.81 -4.74
N ASN A 379 9.22 1.18 -5.92
CA ASN A 379 8.09 0.36 -6.39
C ASN A 379 7.75 -0.74 -5.38
N GLY A 380 6.45 -0.99 -5.16
CA GLY A 380 5.96 -2.08 -4.31
C GLY A 380 5.48 -1.64 -2.93
N ASP A 381 5.57 -0.35 -2.60
CA ASP A 381 5.03 0.24 -1.37
C ASP A 381 3.71 1.00 -1.59
N GLY A 382 3.05 0.84 -2.75
CA GLY A 382 1.77 1.51 -3.05
C GLY A 382 0.76 1.33 -1.92
N GLY A 383 0.04 2.39 -1.56
CA GLY A 383 -0.93 2.34 -0.46
C GLY A 383 -0.33 2.40 0.96
N SER A 384 0.98 2.24 1.11
CA SER A 384 1.65 2.29 2.42
C SER A 384 1.65 3.70 3.02
N PRO A 385 1.74 3.82 4.35
CA PRO A 385 1.69 5.12 5.01
C PRO A 385 3.00 5.91 4.90
N LEU A 386 2.85 7.22 4.79
CA LEU A 386 3.84 8.23 5.18
C LEU A 386 3.39 8.80 6.53
N VAL A 387 4.16 8.54 7.59
CA VAL A 387 3.84 8.97 8.96
C VAL A 387 4.77 10.06 9.44
N CYS A 388 4.22 11.09 10.08
CA CYS A 388 4.99 12.20 10.64
C CYS A 388 4.77 12.27 12.16
N ALA A 389 5.82 12.59 12.93
CA ALA A 389 5.69 12.76 14.37
C ALA A 389 4.82 13.99 14.70
N PHE A 390 4.14 14.03 15.83
CA PHE A 390 3.54 15.28 16.32
C PHE A 390 4.65 16.25 16.77
N ASP A 391 4.36 17.55 16.79
CA ASP A 391 5.40 18.55 17.14
C ASP A 391 5.72 18.56 18.64
N ASP A 392 4.72 18.20 19.45
CA ASP A 392 4.72 18.15 20.91
C ASP A 392 4.93 16.74 21.47
N ASP A 393 4.96 15.72 20.61
CA ASP A 393 5.21 14.32 20.98
C ASP A 393 5.99 13.62 19.86
N LYS A 394 7.26 13.27 20.13
CA LYS A 394 8.17 12.69 19.14
C LYS A 394 7.97 11.18 18.94
N ASP A 395 7.32 10.52 19.89
CA ASP A 395 7.06 9.08 19.84
C ASP A 395 5.64 8.79 19.31
N ARG A 396 4.80 9.82 19.18
CA ARG A 396 3.46 9.73 18.59
C ARG A 396 3.41 10.31 17.18
N TYR A 397 2.76 9.59 16.28
CA TYR A 397 2.74 9.83 14.84
C TYR A 397 1.31 9.96 14.32
N TYR A 398 1.17 10.66 13.19
CA TYR A 398 -0.03 10.66 12.38
C TYR A 398 0.27 10.26 10.94
N HIS A 399 -0.74 9.71 10.28
CA HIS A 399 -0.70 9.30 8.89
C HIS A 399 -0.84 10.52 7.98
N ALA A 400 0.28 11.13 7.58
CA ALA A 400 0.29 12.34 6.78
C ALA A 400 -0.14 12.09 5.33
N GLY A 401 0.31 10.98 4.73
CA GLY A 401 -0.09 10.66 3.37
C GLY A 401 0.02 9.18 3.01
N ILE A 402 -0.49 8.83 1.84
CA ILE A 402 -0.49 7.47 1.28
C ILE A 402 0.46 7.45 0.08
N VAL A 403 1.36 6.45 -0.02
CA VAL A 403 2.22 6.28 -1.21
C VAL A 403 1.34 6.13 -2.45
N ALA A 404 1.40 7.11 -3.35
CA ALA A 404 0.62 7.13 -4.59
C ALA A 404 1.50 6.80 -5.80
N TRP A 405 2.55 7.59 -6.06
CA TRP A 405 3.45 7.39 -7.20
C TRP A 405 4.76 8.18 -7.05
N GLY A 406 5.76 7.87 -7.89
CA GLY A 406 7.06 8.55 -7.91
C GLY A 406 7.75 8.46 -9.28
N ILE A 407 8.83 9.22 -9.47
CA ILE A 407 9.62 9.23 -10.71
C ILE A 407 11.08 8.90 -10.40
N GLY A 408 11.42 7.62 -10.53
CA GLY A 408 12.75 7.08 -10.24
C GLY A 408 13.01 7.01 -8.73
N CYS A 409 13.61 5.90 -8.27
CA CYS A 409 13.87 5.64 -6.85
C CYS A 409 15.09 6.44 -6.33
N GLY A 410 14.94 7.72 -5.99
CA GLY A 410 15.99 8.46 -5.26
C GLY A 410 17.31 8.71 -6.00
N GLU A 411 17.38 8.34 -7.29
CA GLU A 411 18.53 8.60 -8.18
C GLU A 411 18.66 10.08 -8.53
N LYS A 412 17.53 10.78 -8.57
CA LYS A 412 17.41 12.22 -8.82
C LYS A 412 16.77 12.85 -7.59
N LYS A 413 17.07 14.13 -7.29
CA LYS A 413 16.47 14.91 -6.19
C LYS A 413 14.98 15.22 -6.46
N ILE A 414 14.21 14.22 -6.83
CA ILE A 414 12.78 14.28 -7.11
C ILE A 414 12.07 13.68 -5.91
N PRO A 415 11.13 14.40 -5.29
CA PRO A 415 10.36 13.85 -4.18
C PRO A 415 9.32 12.84 -4.67
N GLY A 416 8.98 11.89 -3.80
CA GLY A 416 7.82 11.02 -3.96
C GLY A 416 6.52 11.80 -3.77
N VAL A 417 5.45 11.33 -4.41
CA VAL A 417 4.12 11.93 -4.35
C VAL A 417 3.17 11.02 -3.57
N TYR A 418 2.48 11.62 -2.61
CA TYR A 418 1.61 10.94 -1.66
C TYR A 418 0.22 11.58 -1.67
N THR A 419 -0.84 10.78 -1.52
CA THR A 419 -2.18 11.33 -1.25
C THR A 419 -2.17 12.00 0.12
N ASP A 420 -2.58 13.27 0.19
CA ASP A 420 -2.54 14.12 1.39
C ASP A 420 -3.73 13.83 2.31
N LEU A 421 -3.52 13.12 3.41
CA LEU A 421 -4.64 12.72 4.29
C LEU A 421 -5.28 13.90 5.03
N ALA A 422 -4.59 15.03 5.18
CA ALA A 422 -5.21 16.21 5.76
C ALA A 422 -6.37 16.72 4.90
N VAL A 423 -6.35 16.45 3.59
CA VAL A 423 -7.45 16.78 2.67
C VAL A 423 -8.67 15.85 2.88
N PHE A 424 -8.45 14.60 3.28
CA PHE A 424 -9.48 13.56 3.30
C PHE A 424 -10.05 13.24 4.68
N ARG A 425 -9.61 13.91 5.76
CA ARG A 425 -10.08 13.63 7.14
C ARG A 425 -11.61 13.56 7.25
N ASN A 426 -12.32 14.56 6.75
CA ASN A 426 -13.78 14.59 6.81
C ASN A 426 -14.44 13.47 6.01
N TRP A 427 -13.86 13.09 4.86
CA TRP A 427 -14.35 11.96 4.07
C TRP A 427 -14.18 10.64 4.84
N ILE A 428 -13.02 10.44 5.47
CA ILE A 428 -12.74 9.25 6.30
C ILE A 428 -13.74 9.17 7.46
N ASP A 429 -13.91 10.25 8.22
CA ASP A 429 -14.85 10.30 9.36
C ASP A 429 -16.29 10.02 8.92
N GLY A 430 -16.69 10.54 7.74
CA GLY A 430 -18.00 10.28 7.14
C GLY A 430 -18.20 8.82 6.75
N GLU A 431 -17.22 8.18 6.12
CA GLU A 431 -17.29 6.75 5.76
C GLU A 431 -17.24 5.83 6.97
N MET A 432 -16.45 6.17 8.00
CA MET A 432 -16.42 5.46 9.28
C MET A 432 -17.78 5.52 9.97
N SER A 433 -18.40 6.71 10.01
CA SER A 433 -19.74 6.91 10.57
C SER A 433 -20.82 6.09 9.85
N LYS A 434 -20.81 6.08 8.50
CA LYS A 434 -21.73 5.25 7.69
C LYS A 434 -21.59 3.77 7.99
N LYS A 435 -20.36 3.31 8.30
CA LYS A 435 -20.05 1.93 8.66
C LYS A 435 -20.24 1.63 10.16
N ARG A 436 -20.69 2.61 10.95
CA ARG A 436 -20.87 2.52 12.42
C ARG A 436 -19.58 2.18 13.17
N LEU A 437 -18.45 2.68 12.68
CA LEU A 437 -17.15 2.51 13.34
C LEU A 437 -16.77 3.83 14.04
N PRO A 438 -16.50 3.81 15.35
CA PRO A 438 -16.13 5.01 16.10
C PRO A 438 -14.79 5.58 15.63
N THR A 439 -14.66 6.91 15.66
CA THR A 439 -13.47 7.64 15.21
C THR A 439 -12.39 7.76 16.29
N THR A 440 -12.71 7.40 17.53
CA THR A 440 -11.85 7.49 18.72
C THR A 440 -10.53 6.73 18.57
N PHE A 441 -10.51 5.68 17.74
CA PHE A 441 -9.32 4.86 17.50
C PHE A 441 -8.21 5.57 16.72
N TYR A 442 -8.49 6.68 16.04
CA TYR A 442 -7.49 7.44 15.30
C TYR A 442 -7.53 8.94 15.61
N ASP A 443 -8.40 9.37 16.52
CA ASP A 443 -8.37 10.72 17.06
C ASP A 443 -7.30 10.83 18.14
N ARG A 444 -6.41 11.80 18.00
CA ARG A 444 -5.34 12.01 18.97
C ARG A 444 -5.88 12.39 20.35
N SER A 445 -6.97 13.16 20.37
CA SER A 445 -7.54 13.73 21.59
C SER A 445 -8.24 12.69 22.47
N ASP A 446 -8.50 11.50 21.94
CA ASP A 446 -9.10 10.41 22.69
C ASP A 446 -8.02 9.52 23.32
N PRO A 447 -7.91 9.47 24.66
CA PRO A 447 -6.99 8.58 25.33
C PRO A 447 -7.49 7.11 25.37
N PHE A 448 -8.77 6.86 25.10
CA PHE A 448 -9.37 5.54 25.31
C PHE A 448 -9.38 4.71 24.03
N ILE A 449 -8.35 3.88 23.87
CA ILE A 449 -8.38 2.74 22.95
C ILE A 449 -8.57 1.48 23.80
N PRO A 450 -9.76 0.83 23.77
CA PRO A 450 -9.97 -0.41 24.51
C PRO A 450 -9.06 -1.50 23.94
N ARG A 451 -7.98 -1.80 24.67
CA ARG A 451 -7.19 -3.01 24.43
C ARG A 451 -7.99 -4.17 25.01
N ILE A 452 -8.46 -5.07 24.15
CA ILE A 452 -9.11 -6.31 24.60
C ILE A 452 -8.04 -7.10 25.36
N LYS A 453 -8.14 -7.13 26.69
CA LYS A 453 -7.36 -8.10 27.49
C LYS A 453 -7.85 -9.48 27.09
N ASN A 454 -6.92 -10.37 26.72
CA ASN A 454 -7.20 -11.76 26.36
C ASN A 454 -8.29 -12.33 27.28
N GLY A 455 -9.46 -12.66 26.71
CA GLY A 455 -10.54 -13.35 27.42
C GLY A 455 -11.83 -12.56 27.70
N GLN A 456 -11.95 -11.27 27.37
CA GLN A 456 -13.24 -10.56 27.45
C GLN A 456 -13.84 -10.31 26.07
N LYS A 457 -14.96 -10.99 25.79
CA LYS A 457 -15.81 -10.73 24.62
C LYS A 457 -16.50 -9.36 24.78
N LEU A 458 -16.59 -8.62 23.67
CA LEU A 458 -17.50 -7.49 23.48
C LEU A 458 -18.97 -7.94 23.50
#